data_AF-A0A2E5CAF9-F1
#
_entry.id   AF-A0A2E5CAF9-F1
#
_cell.length_a   1.000
_cell.length_b   1.000
_cell.length_c   1.000
_cell.angle_alpha   90.00
_cell.angle_beta   90.00
_cell.angle_gamma   90.00
#
_symmetry.space_group_name_H-M   'P 1'
#
loop_
_entity.id
_entity.type
_entity.pdbx_description
1 polymer ?
#
loop_
_entity_poly.entity_id
_entity_poly.type
_entity_poly.pdbx_seq_one_letter_code
_entity_poly.pdbx_strand_id
1 'polypeptide(L)'
;MKLLIICMTILTSTAQAFITSPTVACRDAVVDARFALRDPIEPHSFASMERKNFSMSAEKFNALSTEKQKEYYNKMTTMNTIVNRTLSYLDSVIEFFEENEEYSQSMSSYVMELKGHFEALANCK
;
A
#
# COMPACT_ATOMS: atom_id res chain seq x y z
N MET A 1 -37.25 -11.16 42.77
CA MET A 1 -37.42 -10.39 41.53
C MET A 1 -36.19 -9.50 41.36
N LYS A 2 -35.38 -9.74 40.31
CA LYS A 2 -34.30 -8.89 39.73
C LYS A 2 -33.10 -8.50 40.63
N LEU A 3 -31.92 -9.12 40.52
CA LEU A 3 -30.81 -9.01 39.54
C LEU A 3 -29.86 -7.80 39.72
N LEU A 4 -28.55 -8.12 39.71
CA LEU A 4 -27.34 -7.30 39.42
C LEU A 4 -26.82 -6.51 40.63
N ILE A 5 -25.53 -6.52 40.98
CA ILE A 5 -24.37 -6.21 40.14
C ILE A 5 -23.13 -6.99 40.63
N ILE A 6 -22.53 -7.78 39.73
CA ILE A 6 -21.13 -8.27 39.79
C ILE A 6 -20.36 -7.46 38.73
N CYS A 7 -19.06 -7.27 38.97
CA CYS A 7 -17.99 -6.81 38.06
C CYS A 7 -17.46 -5.40 38.34
N MET A 8 -16.38 -5.34 39.11
CA MET A 8 -15.39 -4.29 38.96
C MET A 8 -13.99 -4.89 39.11
N THR A 9 -13.66 -5.78 38.18
CA THR A 9 -12.29 -6.26 37.96
C THR A 9 -11.73 -5.61 36.70
N ILE A 10 -10.65 -4.84 36.92
CA ILE A 10 -9.43 -4.78 36.10
C ILE A 10 -9.62 -4.36 34.64
N LEU A 11 -9.32 -3.10 34.35
CA LEU A 11 -8.81 -2.67 33.04
C LEU A 11 -7.97 -1.40 33.21
N THR A 12 -6.79 -1.52 33.83
CA THR A 12 -5.68 -0.61 33.51
C THR A 12 -5.01 -1.17 32.27
N SER A 13 -5.60 -0.89 31.11
CA SER A 13 -5.04 -1.21 29.81
C SER A 13 -3.76 -0.39 29.62
N THR A 14 -2.62 -1.08 29.59
CA THR A 14 -1.34 -0.57 29.13
C THR A 14 -1.47 -0.09 27.68
N ALA A 15 -1.52 1.22 27.47
CA ALA A 15 -1.35 1.80 26.15
C ALA A 15 0.13 1.66 25.76
N GLN A 16 0.49 0.54 25.14
CA GLN A 16 1.76 0.42 24.42
C GLN A 16 1.63 1.19 23.12
N ALA A 17 2.19 2.40 23.10
CA ALA A 17 2.45 3.13 21.86
C ALA A 17 3.50 2.34 21.07
N PHE A 18 3.05 1.54 20.11
CA PHE A 18 3.93 0.98 19.10
C PHE A 18 4.49 2.13 18.28
N ILE A 19 5.78 2.42 18.46
CA ILE A 19 6.53 3.32 17.57
C ILE A 19 6.61 2.59 16.23
N THR A 20 5.67 2.89 15.34
CA THR A 20 5.71 2.39 13.96
C THR A 20 6.93 2.99 13.28
N SER A 21 7.84 2.13 12.82
CA SER A 21 8.97 2.58 12.00
C SER A 21 8.43 3.32 10.77
N PRO A 22 9.07 4.43 10.32
CA PRO A 22 8.67 5.14 9.10
C PRO A 22 8.52 4.21 7.89
N THR A 23 9.35 3.16 7.82
CA THR A 23 9.27 2.14 6.77
C THR A 23 7.99 1.32 6.80
N VAL A 24 7.44 1.04 8.00
CA VAL A 24 6.16 0.34 8.17
C VAL A 24 5.01 1.26 7.78
N ALA A 25 5.04 2.52 8.24
CA ALA A 25 4.04 3.52 7.87
C ALA A 25 3.94 3.71 6.34
N CYS A 26 5.08 3.71 5.63
CA CYS A 26 5.08 3.82 4.18
C CYS A 26 4.63 2.56 3.45
N ARG A 27 4.76 1.37 4.05
CA ARG A 27 4.18 0.15 3.49
C ARG A 27 2.67 0.21 3.55
N ASP A 28 2.13 0.57 4.70
CA ASP A 28 0.69 0.68 4.91
C ASP A 28 0.06 1.74 3.96
N ALA A 29 0.71 2.91 3.84
CA ALA A 29 0.27 3.95 2.91
C ALA A 29 0.23 3.48 1.44
N VAL A 30 1.19 2.66 1.01
CA VAL A 30 1.16 2.05 -0.34
C VAL A 30 -0.02 1.07 -0.45
N VAL A 31 -0.23 0.19 0.54
CA VAL A 31 -1.32 -0.80 0.49
C VAL A 31 -2.66 -0.08 0.35
N ASP A 32 -2.89 0.94 1.16
CA ASP A 32 -4.12 1.72 1.15
C ASP A 32 -4.34 2.42 -0.21
N ALA A 33 -3.30 3.09 -0.74
CA ALA A 33 -3.36 3.73 -2.05
C ALA A 33 -3.66 2.75 -3.19
N ARG A 34 -3.04 1.57 -3.16
CA ARG A 34 -3.24 0.51 -4.17
C ARG A 34 -4.62 -0.13 -4.08
N PHE A 35 -5.18 -0.21 -2.88
CA PHE A 35 -6.56 -0.63 -2.67
C PHE A 35 -7.56 0.39 -3.24
N ALA A 36 -7.33 1.70 -3.00
CA ALA A 36 -8.13 2.78 -3.56
C ALA A 36 -8.13 2.75 -5.10
N LEU A 37 -6.96 2.50 -5.70
CA LEU A 37 -6.78 2.31 -7.15
C LEU A 37 -7.44 1.05 -7.73
N ARG A 38 -8.09 0.23 -6.92
CA ARG A 38 -8.68 -1.07 -7.32
C ARG A 38 -7.67 -2.06 -7.90
N ASP A 39 -6.40 -1.90 -7.54
CA ASP A 39 -5.28 -2.76 -7.94
C ASP A 39 -4.49 -3.18 -6.69
N PRO A 40 -5.14 -3.93 -5.76
CA PRO A 40 -4.58 -4.21 -4.46
C PRO A 40 -3.28 -5.01 -4.57
N ILE A 41 -2.29 -4.61 -3.78
CA ILE A 41 -1.06 -5.39 -3.62
C ILE A 41 -1.13 -6.12 -2.29
N GLU A 42 -0.64 -7.36 -2.25
CA GLU A 42 -0.59 -8.09 -0.99
C GLU A 42 0.50 -7.48 -0.08
N PRO A 43 0.32 -7.44 1.25
CA PRO A 43 1.30 -6.87 2.19
C PRO A 43 2.70 -7.50 2.17
N HIS A 44 2.87 -8.65 1.50
CA HIS A 44 4.15 -9.33 1.32
C HIS A 44 4.74 -9.13 -0.09
N SER A 45 4.14 -8.24 -0.89
CA SER A 45 4.64 -7.81 -2.21
C SER A 45 5.81 -6.82 -2.14
N PHE A 46 6.19 -6.38 -0.94
CA PHE A 46 7.30 -5.45 -0.77
C PHE A 46 8.65 -6.16 -0.78
N ALA A 47 9.72 -5.46 -1.16
CA ALA A 47 11.06 -6.06 -1.12
C ALA A 47 11.36 -6.68 0.24
N SER A 48 11.73 -7.95 0.18
CA SER A 48 12.22 -8.76 1.29
C SER A 48 13.59 -9.35 0.98
N MET A 49 14.11 -9.12 -0.23
CA MET A 49 15.36 -9.69 -0.72
C MET A 49 16.26 -8.58 -1.25
N GLU A 50 17.52 -8.56 -0.81
CA GLU A 50 18.54 -7.71 -1.42
C GLU A 50 18.92 -8.27 -2.79
N ARG A 51 19.16 -7.41 -3.79
CA ARG A 51 19.50 -7.83 -5.16
C ARG A 51 20.72 -8.77 -5.22
N LYS A 52 21.71 -8.61 -4.32
CA LYS A 52 22.88 -9.50 -4.22
C LYS A 52 22.53 -10.94 -3.82
N ASN A 53 21.35 -11.16 -3.24
CA ASN A 53 20.86 -12.48 -2.85
C ASN A 53 20.01 -13.13 -3.96
N PHE A 54 19.76 -12.42 -5.07
CA PHE A 54 19.06 -12.96 -6.23
C PHE A 54 20.06 -13.64 -7.18
N SER A 55 20.11 -14.97 -7.14
CA SER A 55 21.09 -15.79 -7.87
C SER A 55 20.54 -16.43 -9.15
N MET A 56 19.44 -15.93 -9.70
CA MET A 56 18.80 -16.48 -10.90
C MET A 56 19.30 -15.77 -12.16
N SER A 57 19.67 -16.54 -13.20
CA SER A 57 20.00 -15.97 -14.51
C SER A 57 18.77 -15.40 -15.21
N ALA A 58 18.97 -14.47 -16.14
CA ALA A 58 17.88 -13.90 -16.93
C ALA A 58 17.09 -14.97 -17.71
N GLU A 59 17.78 -15.96 -18.27
CA GLU A 59 17.14 -17.10 -18.96
C GLU A 59 16.22 -17.88 -18.03
N LYS A 60 16.68 -18.22 -16.82
CA LYS A 60 15.87 -18.93 -15.82
C LYS A 60 14.69 -18.09 -15.33
N PHE A 61 14.87 -16.79 -15.19
CA PHE A 61 13.80 -15.87 -14.79
C PHE A 61 12.72 -15.78 -15.89
N ASN A 62 13.12 -15.62 -17.14
CA ASN A 62 12.20 -15.50 -18.27
C ASN A 62 11.46 -16.81 -18.57
N ALA A 63 11.97 -17.95 -18.12
CA ALA A 63 11.29 -19.25 -18.20
C ALA A 63 10.20 -19.42 -17.13
N LEU A 64 10.08 -18.53 -16.13
CA LEU A 64 9.01 -18.57 -15.13
C LEU A 64 7.68 -18.10 -15.71
N SER A 65 6.57 -18.50 -15.09
CA SER A 65 5.26 -17.90 -15.38
C SER A 65 5.24 -16.42 -15.04
N THR A 66 4.35 -15.66 -15.68
CA THR A 66 4.16 -14.23 -15.42
C THR A 66 3.93 -13.93 -13.93
N GLU A 67 3.15 -14.75 -13.24
CA GLU A 67 2.85 -14.64 -11.81
C GLU A 67 4.12 -14.81 -10.98
N LYS A 68 4.97 -15.78 -11.34
CA LYS A 68 6.25 -16.03 -10.64
C LYS A 68 7.29 -14.95 -10.92
N GLN A 69 7.32 -14.41 -12.14
CA GLN A 69 8.16 -13.25 -12.45
C GLN A 69 7.75 -12.03 -11.62
N LYS A 70 6.45 -11.76 -11.51
CA LYS A 70 5.90 -10.69 -10.65
C LYS A 70 6.30 -10.88 -9.18
N GLU A 71 6.20 -12.10 -8.66
CA GLU A 71 6.59 -12.42 -7.28
C GLU A 71 8.06 -12.09 -7.00
N TYR A 72 8.98 -12.53 -7.86
CA TYR A 72 10.42 -12.24 -7.70
C TYR A 72 10.74 -10.76 -7.87
N TYR A 73 10.13 -10.11 -8.86
CA TYR A 73 10.31 -8.68 -9.09
C TYR A 73 9.87 -7.86 -7.88
N ASN A 74 8.72 -8.19 -7.30
CA ASN A 74 8.18 -7.58 -6.08
C ASN A 74 9.13 -7.78 -4.88
N LYS A 75 9.67 -8.99 -4.71
CA LYS A 75 10.64 -9.31 -3.64
C LYS A 75 11.96 -8.53 -3.71
N MET A 76 12.32 -8.00 -4.87
CA MET A 76 13.55 -7.21 -5.09
C MET A 76 13.33 -5.70 -5.21
N THR A 77 12.08 -5.25 -5.32
CA THR A 77 11.78 -3.83 -5.59
C THR A 77 11.76 -3.02 -4.29
N THR A 78 12.69 -2.07 -4.15
CA THR A 78 12.83 -1.27 -2.93
C THR A 78 11.57 -0.47 -2.62
N MET A 79 11.37 -0.14 -1.33
CA MET A 79 10.22 0.68 -0.91
C MET A 79 10.12 2.00 -1.66
N ASN A 80 11.23 2.71 -1.85
CA ASN A 80 11.24 3.97 -2.60
C ASN A 80 10.75 3.78 -4.05
N THR A 81 11.16 2.69 -4.71
CA THR A 81 10.65 2.39 -6.06
C THR A 81 9.15 2.09 -6.06
N ILE A 82 8.64 1.37 -5.05
CA ILE A 82 7.20 1.07 -4.93
C ILE A 82 6.39 2.35 -4.66
N VAL A 83 6.88 3.21 -3.76
CA VAL A 83 6.28 4.52 -3.45
C VAL A 83 6.18 5.36 -4.73
N ASN A 84 7.28 5.53 -5.46
CA ASN A 84 7.29 6.35 -6.68
C ASN A 84 6.34 5.82 -7.75
N ARG A 85 6.31 4.50 -7.96
CA ARG A 85 5.39 3.89 -8.95
C ARG A 85 3.93 4.07 -8.56
N THR A 86 3.63 3.95 -7.27
CA THR A 86 2.26 4.13 -6.76
C THR A 86 1.83 5.58 -6.88
N LEU A 87 2.72 6.53 -6.57
CA LEU A 87 2.48 7.97 -6.82
C LEU A 87 2.22 8.25 -8.30
N SER A 88 3.07 7.75 -9.20
CA SER A 88 2.84 7.93 -10.64
C SER A 88 1.51 7.34 -11.12
N TYR A 89 1.08 6.20 -10.56
CA TYR A 89 -0.20 5.62 -10.95
C TYR A 89 -1.40 6.41 -10.40
N LEU A 90 -1.33 6.86 -9.14
CA LEU A 90 -2.33 7.78 -8.59
C LEU A 90 -2.48 9.02 -9.47
N ASP A 91 -1.35 9.65 -9.83
CA ASP A 91 -1.28 10.85 -10.66
C ASP A 91 -1.96 10.62 -12.02
N SER A 92 -1.56 9.56 -12.75
CA SER A 92 -2.16 9.26 -14.06
C SER A 92 -3.66 8.96 -13.99
N VAL A 93 -4.15 8.34 -12.91
CA VAL A 93 -5.59 8.09 -12.75
C VAL A 93 -6.35 9.36 -12.39
N ILE A 94 -5.77 10.22 -11.54
CA ILE A 94 -6.32 11.55 -11.23
C ILE A 94 -6.42 12.37 -12.51
N GLU A 95 -5.32 12.52 -13.25
CA GLU A 95 -5.26 13.27 -14.51
C GLU A 95 -6.31 12.75 -15.49
N PHE A 96 -6.43 11.43 -15.67
CA PHE A 96 -7.45 10.84 -16.53
C PHE A 96 -8.86 11.31 -16.15
N PHE A 97 -9.26 11.26 -14.87
CA PHE A 97 -10.62 11.65 -14.50
C PHE A 97 -10.84 13.16 -14.50
N GLU A 98 -9.81 13.97 -14.25
CA GLU A 98 -9.91 15.43 -14.27
C GLU A 98 -9.95 16.01 -15.68
N GLU A 99 -9.21 15.41 -16.62
CA GLU A 99 -9.17 15.85 -18.02
C GLU A 99 -10.40 15.41 -18.83
N ASN A 100 -11.10 14.37 -18.39
CA ASN A 100 -12.30 13.89 -19.06
C ASN A 100 -13.57 14.54 -18.45
N GLU A 101 -14.07 15.61 -19.08
CA GLU A 101 -15.23 16.40 -18.63
C GLU A 101 -16.46 15.56 -18.28
N GLU A 102 -16.72 14.48 -19.03
CA GLU A 102 -17.83 13.54 -18.83
C GLU A 102 -17.76 12.84 -17.45
N TYR A 103 -16.55 12.56 -16.96
CA TYR A 103 -16.33 11.89 -15.68
C TYR A 103 -16.04 12.87 -14.53
N SER A 104 -15.60 14.09 -14.83
CA SER A 104 -15.12 15.07 -13.84
C SER A 104 -16.06 15.28 -12.64
N GLN A 105 -17.37 15.42 -12.88
CA GLN A 105 -18.35 15.60 -11.79
C GLN A 105 -18.70 14.28 -11.10
N SER A 106 -18.92 13.22 -11.87
CA SER A 106 -19.37 11.92 -11.34
C SER A 106 -18.29 11.20 -10.53
N MET A 107 -17.02 11.46 -10.83
CA MET A 107 -15.85 10.87 -10.16
C MET A 107 -15.15 11.82 -9.20
N SER A 108 -15.69 13.02 -8.96
CA SER A 108 -15.09 14.04 -8.08
C SER A 108 -14.72 13.52 -6.69
N SER A 109 -15.59 12.70 -6.08
CA SER A 109 -15.33 12.09 -4.76
C SER A 109 -14.21 11.07 -4.82
N TYR A 110 -14.12 10.28 -5.89
CA TYR A 110 -13.06 9.31 -6.08
C TYR A 110 -11.71 10.00 -6.35
N VAL A 111 -11.69 11.04 -7.18
CA VAL A 111 -10.49 11.86 -7.40
C VAL A 111 -10.00 12.49 -6.09
N MET A 112 -10.91 13.00 -5.25
CA MET A 112 -10.56 13.55 -3.94
C MET A 112 -9.96 12.49 -3.01
N GLU A 113 -10.51 11.27 -2.99
CA GLU A 113 -9.95 10.13 -2.26
C GLU A 113 -8.52 9.83 -2.74
N LEU A 114 -8.30 9.71 -4.06
CA LEU A 114 -6.97 9.44 -4.62
C LEU A 114 -5.95 10.53 -4.31
N LYS A 115 -6.35 11.81 -4.31
CA LYS A 115 -5.50 12.94 -3.91
C LYS A 115 -5.06 12.84 -2.45
N GLY A 116 -5.96 12.45 -1.55
CA GLY A 116 -5.62 12.20 -0.15
C GLY A 116 -4.56 11.10 0.01
N HIS A 117 -4.70 10.00 -0.75
CA HIS A 117 -3.69 8.94 -0.77
C HIS A 117 -2.36 9.41 -1.39
N PHE A 118 -2.39 10.26 -2.41
CA PHE A 118 -1.19 10.84 -3.02
C PHE A 118 -0.41 11.68 -2.02
N GLU A 119 -1.07 12.60 -1.30
CA GLU A 119 -0.45 13.45 -0.28
C GLU A 119 0.15 12.62 0.87
N ALA A 120 -0.60 11.63 1.36
CA ALA A 120 -0.13 10.71 2.40
C ALA A 120 1.14 9.98 1.96
N LEU A 121 1.17 9.49 0.72
CA LEU A 121 2.29 8.74 0.17
C LEU A 121 3.48 9.64 -0.24
N ALA A 122 3.25 10.90 -0.58
CA ALA A 122 4.32 11.85 -0.89
C ALA A 122 5.23 12.13 0.32
N ASN A 123 4.71 12.00 1.54
CA ASN A 123 5.46 12.13 2.79
C ASN A 123 6.44 10.97 3.05
N CYS A 124 6.44 9.92 2.21
CA CYS A 124 7.36 8.80 2.29
C CYS A 124 8.67 8.99 1.51
N LYS A 125 8.87 10.17 0.92
CA LYS A 125 10.09 10.55 0.19
C LYS A 125 11.14 11.18 1.08
#